data_AF-A0A973GQG1-F1
#
_entry.id   AF-A0A973GQG1-F1
#
_cell.length_a   1.000
_cell.length_b   1.000
_cell.length_c   1.000
_cell.angle_alpha   90.00
_cell.angle_beta   90.00
_cell.angle_gamma   90.00
#
_symmetry.space_group_name_H-M   'P 1'
#
loop_
_entity.id
_entity.type
_entity.pdbx_description
1 polymer ?
#
loop_
_entity_poly.entity_id
_entity_poly.type
_entity_poly.pdbx_seq_one_letter_code
_entity_poly.pdbx_strand_id
1 'polypeptide(L)'
;MTVWEKTLINLQKGYAKLASFAAICSDRVKAEITMVRLRMQIDDIQAKVREQQQYIGQKLLEMKDNDTLPTTFDLLFRNNDIASAVDKIERYQKDREILLDDLRREAEVLKPAPASHDERSA
;
A
#
# COMPACT_ATOMS: atom_id res chain seq x y z
N MET A 1 29.57 -42.27 -20.70
CA MET A 1 29.10 -40.88 -20.81
C MET A 1 30.26 -40.02 -21.30
N THR A 2 30.13 -39.43 -22.47
CA THR A 2 31.20 -38.65 -23.11
C THR A 2 31.36 -37.28 -22.44
N VAL A 3 32.53 -36.65 -22.58
CA VAL A 3 32.79 -35.31 -22.02
C VAL A 3 31.77 -34.29 -22.57
N TRP A 4 31.37 -34.43 -23.82
CA TRP A 4 30.37 -33.59 -24.49
C TRP A 4 28.98 -33.68 -23.86
N GLU A 5 28.51 -34.88 -23.48
CA GLU A 5 27.24 -35.07 -22.79
C GLU A 5 27.22 -34.37 -21.42
N LYS A 6 28.33 -34.44 -20.67
CA LYS A 6 28.45 -33.74 -19.39
C LYS A 6 28.42 -32.23 -19.55
N THR A 7 29.09 -31.69 -20.56
CA THR A 7 29.09 -30.25 -20.86
C THR A 7 27.70 -29.76 -21.24
N LEU A 8 26.97 -30.52 -22.08
CA LEU A 8 25.60 -30.19 -22.48
C LEU A 8 24.65 -30.17 -21.28
N ILE A 9 24.72 -31.18 -20.41
CA ILE A 9 23.89 -31.28 -19.19
C ILE A 9 24.19 -30.12 -18.24
N ASN A 10 25.45 -29.75 -18.05
CA ASN A 10 25.82 -28.62 -17.20
C ASN A 10 25.36 -27.29 -17.76
N LEU A 11 25.40 -27.12 -19.08
CA LEU A 11 24.93 -25.92 -19.76
C LEU A 11 23.40 -25.78 -19.66
N GLN A 12 22.66 -26.89 -19.81
CA GLN A 12 21.21 -26.93 -19.59
C GLN A 12 20.83 -26.62 -18.13
N LYS A 13 21.57 -27.17 -17.16
CA LYS A 13 21.39 -26.84 -15.73
C LYS A 13 21.70 -25.37 -15.44
N GLY A 14 22.75 -24.81 -16.06
CA GLY A 14 23.12 -23.41 -15.94
C GLY A 14 22.03 -22.49 -16.49
N TYR A 15 21.50 -22.81 -17.68
CA TYR A 15 20.38 -22.09 -18.29
C TYR A 15 19.13 -22.15 -17.41
N ALA A 16 18.77 -23.33 -16.88
CA ALA A 16 17.62 -23.47 -16.00
C ALA A 16 17.73 -22.62 -14.73
N LYS A 17 18.93 -22.53 -14.13
CA LYS A 17 19.20 -21.67 -12.96
C LYS A 17 19.11 -20.18 -13.29
N LEU A 18 19.61 -19.76 -14.45
CA LEU A 18 19.50 -18.37 -14.90
C LEU A 18 18.05 -17.99 -15.18
N ALA A 19 17.29 -18.88 -15.82
CA ALA A 19 15.87 -18.68 -16.08
C ALA A 19 15.06 -18.59 -14.78
N SER A 20 15.31 -19.47 -13.80
CA SER A 20 14.63 -19.42 -12.50
C SER A 20 15.00 -18.15 -11.72
N PHE A 21 16.27 -17.74 -11.75
CA PHE A 21 16.70 -16.47 -11.14
C PHE A 21 16.03 -15.27 -11.79
N ALA A 22 15.98 -15.22 -13.12
CA ALA A 22 15.32 -14.14 -13.85
C ALA A 22 13.82 -14.06 -13.53
N ALA A 23 13.14 -15.21 -13.39
CA ALA A 23 11.74 -15.26 -12.97
C ALA A 23 11.54 -14.68 -11.55
N ILE A 24 12.36 -15.10 -10.58
CA ILE A 24 12.31 -14.59 -9.20
C ILE A 24 12.58 -13.08 -9.16
N CYS A 25 13.58 -12.59 -9.90
CA CYS A 25 13.87 -11.16 -10.00
C CYS A 25 12.72 -10.38 -10.64
N SER A 26 12.14 -10.90 -11.72
CA SER A 26 10.96 -10.30 -12.37
C SER A 26 9.80 -10.17 -11.39
N ASP A 27 9.48 -11.22 -10.65
CA ASP A 27 8.34 -11.21 -9.72
C ASP A 27 8.60 -10.28 -8.53
N ARG A 28 9.84 -10.23 -8.04
CA ARG A 28 10.25 -9.26 -7.02
C ARG A 28 10.09 -7.81 -7.49
N VAL A 29 10.57 -7.48 -8.69
CA VAL A 29 10.44 -6.12 -9.25
C VAL A 29 8.97 -5.75 -9.42
N LYS A 30 8.12 -6.67 -9.87
CA LYS A 30 6.67 -6.42 -9.96
C LYS A 30 6.06 -6.12 -8.60
N ALA A 31 6.37 -6.91 -7.57
CA ALA A 31 5.89 -6.68 -6.21
C ALA A 31 6.38 -5.32 -5.65
N GLU A 32 7.64 -4.95 -5.88
CA GLU A 32 8.18 -3.64 -5.49
C GLU A 32 7.46 -2.48 -6.18
N ILE A 33 7.19 -2.58 -7.48
CA ILE A 33 6.40 -1.57 -8.21
C ILE A 33 4.98 -1.45 -7.63
N THR A 34 4.33 -2.59 -7.34
CA THR A 34 2.99 -2.60 -6.74
C THR A 34 2.98 -1.94 -5.37
N MET A 35 3.97 -2.22 -4.51
CA MET A 35 4.09 -1.56 -3.21
C MET A 35 4.27 -0.05 -3.33
N VAL A 36 5.10 0.42 -4.26
CA VAL A 36 5.29 1.86 -4.50
C VAL A 36 3.98 2.51 -4.93
N ARG A 37 3.22 1.86 -5.83
CA ARG A 37 1.90 2.34 -6.24
C ARG A 37 0.92 2.42 -5.07
N LEU A 38 0.86 1.41 -4.21
CA LEU A 38 0.00 1.41 -3.03
C LEU A 38 0.36 2.54 -2.06
N ARG A 39 1.66 2.83 -1.88
CA ARG A 39 2.11 3.97 -1.06
C ARG A 39 1.64 5.30 -1.65
N MET A 40 1.80 5.50 -2.96
CA MET A 40 1.32 6.72 -3.62
C MET A 40 -0.19 6.92 -3.43
N GLN A 41 -0.97 5.83 -3.54
CA GLN A 41 -2.42 5.90 -3.32
C GLN A 41 -2.77 6.25 -1.86
N ILE A 42 -2.03 5.72 -0.89
CA ILE A 42 -2.20 6.09 0.53
C ILE A 42 -1.89 7.57 0.74
N ASP A 43 -0.82 8.09 0.14
CA ASP A 43 -0.43 9.50 0.24
C ASP A 43 -1.49 10.43 -0.38
N ASP A 44 -2.06 10.04 -1.53
CA ASP A 44 -3.17 10.76 -2.17
C ASP A 44 -4.41 10.82 -1.27
N ILE A 45 -4.76 9.71 -0.61
CA ILE A 45 -5.88 9.68 0.33
C ILE A 45 -5.60 10.58 1.55
N GLN A 46 -4.37 10.57 2.07
CA GLN A 46 -3.98 11.47 3.16
C GLN A 46 -4.08 12.94 2.73
N ALA A 47 -3.73 13.26 1.49
CA ALA A 47 -3.92 14.61 0.95
C ALA A 47 -5.40 15.00 0.93
N LYS A 48 -6.29 14.13 0.45
CA LYS A 48 -7.75 14.36 0.45
C LYS A 48 -8.32 14.55 1.86
N VAL A 49 -7.85 13.77 2.84
CA VAL A 49 -8.26 13.94 4.24
C VAL A 49 -7.85 15.32 4.76
N ARG A 50 -6.61 15.76 4.49
CA ARG A 50 -6.13 17.10 4.89
C ARG A 50 -6.95 18.21 4.25
N GLU A 51 -7.32 18.07 2.98
CA GLU A 51 -8.16 19.03 2.27
C GLU A 51 -9.54 19.16 2.94
N GLN A 52 -10.19 18.05 3.31
CA GLN A 52 -11.47 18.11 4.03
C GLN A 52 -11.32 18.72 5.43
N GLN A 53 -10.23 18.44 6.14
CA GLN A 53 -9.95 19.06 7.44
C GLN A 53 -9.74 20.57 7.32
N GLN A 54 -9.04 21.02 6.28
CA GLN A 54 -8.89 22.45 5.98
C GLN A 54 -10.23 23.10 5.64
N TYR A 55 -11.06 22.43 4.84
CA TYR A 55 -12.40 22.91 4.50
C TYR A 55 -13.27 23.09 5.75
N ILE A 56 -13.27 22.11 6.66
CA ILE A 56 -13.98 22.21 7.95
C ILE A 56 -13.43 23.39 8.75
N GLY A 57 -12.11 23.51 8.88
CA GLY A 57 -11.47 24.61 9.60
C GLY A 57 -11.84 25.99 9.04
N GLN A 58 -11.86 26.13 7.71
CA GLN A 58 -12.29 27.36 7.05
C GLN A 58 -13.77 27.67 7.32
N LYS A 59 -14.64 26.67 7.23
CA LYS A 59 -16.07 26.82 7.54
C LYS A 59 -16.30 27.24 8.99
N LEU A 60 -15.50 26.74 9.93
CA LEU A 60 -15.56 27.14 11.33
C LEU A 60 -15.12 28.59 11.54
N LEU A 61 -14.08 29.04 10.83
CA LEU A 61 -13.65 30.44 10.84
C LEU A 61 -14.74 31.36 10.26
N GLU A 62 -15.34 30.98 9.12
CA GLU A 62 -16.45 31.72 8.52
C GLU A 62 -17.65 31.83 9.47
N MET A 63 -17.98 30.77 10.21
CA MET A 63 -19.06 30.81 11.21
C MET A 63 -18.71 31.68 12.42
N LYS A 64 -17.42 31.73 12.81
CA LYS A 64 -16.95 32.60 13.88
C LYS A 64 -17.07 34.07 13.50
N ASP A 65 -16.64 34.42 12.29
CA ASP A 65 -16.65 35.80 11.80
C ASP A 65 -18.07 36.34 11.63
N ASN A 66 -19.04 35.46 11.36
CA ASN A 66 -20.47 35.80 11.26
C ASN A 66 -21.24 35.66 12.59
N ASP A 67 -20.56 35.34 13.70
CA ASP A 67 -21.15 35.09 15.02
C ASP A 67 -22.27 34.02 15.03
N THR A 68 -22.17 33.06 14.09
CA THR A 68 -23.10 31.93 13.94
C THR A 68 -22.51 30.63 14.48
N LEU A 69 -21.48 30.70 15.32
CA LEU A 69 -20.88 29.52 15.93
C LEU A 69 -21.92 28.80 16.80
N PRO A 70 -22.16 27.50 16.56
CA PRO A 70 -23.08 26.75 17.39
C PRO A 70 -22.55 26.60 18.82
N THR A 71 -23.43 26.66 19.80
CA THR A 71 -23.10 26.50 21.22
C THR A 71 -22.67 25.07 21.60
N THR A 72 -22.96 24.08 20.76
CA THR A 72 -22.57 22.67 20.96
C THR A 72 -22.10 22.01 19.67
N PHE A 73 -21.20 21.03 19.82
CA PHE A 73 -20.68 20.24 18.69
C PHE A 73 -21.77 19.49 17.92
N ASP A 74 -22.83 19.03 18.59
CA ASP A 74 -23.96 18.39 17.90
C ASP A 74 -24.66 19.32 16.90
N LEU A 75 -24.73 20.62 17.21
CA LEU A 75 -25.29 21.62 16.31
C LEU A 75 -24.32 21.95 15.17
N LEU A 76 -23.02 21.78 15.38
CA LEU A 76 -21.99 21.90 14.36
C LEU A 76 -22.12 20.81 13.29
N PHE A 77 -22.34 19.57 13.71
CA PHE A 77 -22.57 18.44 12.80
C PHE A 77 -23.95 18.45 12.16
N ARG A 78 -24.87 19.33 12.59
CA ARG A 78 -26.11 19.60 11.83
C ARG A 78 -25.88 20.50 10.62
N ASN A 79 -24.71 21.15 10.52
CA ASN A 79 -24.34 21.83 9.31
C ASN A 79 -23.99 20.79 8.23
N ASN A 80 -24.80 20.74 7.16
CA ASN A 80 -24.69 19.76 6.09
C ASN A 80 -23.29 19.75 5.43
N ASP A 81 -22.62 20.90 5.36
CA ASP A 81 -21.29 21.03 4.77
C ASP A 81 -20.22 20.37 5.64
N ILE A 82 -20.29 20.56 6.96
CA ILE A 82 -19.35 19.96 7.93
C ILE A 82 -19.62 18.47 8.05
N ALA A 83 -20.89 18.06 8.16
CA ALA A 83 -21.28 16.65 8.20
C ALA A 83 -20.79 15.89 6.96
N SER A 84 -21.01 16.45 5.76
CA SER A 84 -20.56 15.84 4.51
C SER A 84 -19.03 15.73 4.43
N ALA A 85 -18.29 16.73 4.91
CA ALA A 85 -16.83 16.67 4.96
C ALA A 85 -16.31 15.59 5.92
N VAL A 86 -16.98 15.43 7.07
CA VAL A 86 -16.66 14.38 8.06
C VAL A 86 -16.94 12.99 7.50
N ASP A 87 -18.10 12.79 6.86
CA ASP A 87 -18.43 11.52 6.19
C ASP A 87 -17.41 11.17 5.10
N LYS A 88 -16.93 12.17 4.34
CA LYS A 88 -15.86 11.97 3.35
C LYS A 88 -14.55 11.55 4.02
N ILE A 89 -14.17 12.17 5.14
CA ILE A 89 -12.99 11.79 5.91
C ILE A 89 -13.09 10.33 6.37
N GLU A 90 -14.25 9.93 6.91
CA GLU A 90 -14.45 8.54 7.37
C GLU A 90 -14.29 7.55 6.21
N ARG A 91 -14.91 7.83 5.05
CA ARG A 91 -14.75 6.99 3.85
C ARG A 91 -13.29 6.88 3.42
N TYR A 92 -12.58 8.00 3.35
CA TYR A 92 -11.16 8.03 3.01
C TYR A 92 -10.29 7.29 4.02
N GLN A 93 -10.61 7.35 5.31
CA GLN A 93 -9.90 6.58 6.32
C GLN A 93 -10.11 5.07 6.15
N LYS A 94 -11.33 4.66 5.79
CA LYS A 94 -11.65 3.26 5.50
C LYS A 94 -10.92 2.76 4.24
N ASP A 95 -10.90 3.56 3.19
CA ASP A 95 -10.13 3.25 1.97
C ASP A 95 -8.63 3.13 2.26
N ARG A 96 -8.10 4.00 3.13
CA ARG A 96 -6.71 3.93 3.58
C ARG A 96 -6.40 2.65 4.36
N GLU A 97 -7.31 2.19 5.22
CA GLU A 97 -7.14 0.94 5.97
C GLU A 97 -7.04 -0.26 5.03
N ILE A 98 -7.91 -0.33 4.02
CA ILE A 98 -7.88 -1.37 2.98
C ILE A 98 -6.52 -1.37 2.26
N LEU A 99 -6.05 -0.20 1.82
CA LEU A 99 -4.76 -0.10 1.12
C LEU A 99 -3.55 -0.43 2.01
N LEU A 100 -3.62 -0.14 3.32
CA LEU A 100 -2.58 -0.52 4.26
C LEU A 100 -2.52 -2.04 4.45
N ASP A 101 -3.67 -2.71 4.47
CA ASP A 101 -3.74 -4.17 4.53
C ASP A 101 -3.23 -4.81 3.24
N ASP A 102 -3.57 -4.25 2.07
CA ASP A 102 -3.03 -4.70 0.79
C ASP A 102 -1.51 -4.50 0.71
N LEU A 103 -1.00 -3.37 1.19
CA LEU A 103 0.44 -3.11 1.26
C LEU A 103 1.15 -4.10 2.18
N ARG A 104 0.54 -4.46 3.32
CA ARG A 104 1.08 -5.49 4.23
C ARG A 104 1.14 -6.85 3.54
N ARG A 105 0.07 -7.25 2.83
CA ARG A 105 0.03 -8.52 2.08
C ARG A 105 1.10 -8.58 1.01
N GLU A 106 1.26 -7.53 0.21
CA GLU A 106 2.31 -7.46 -0.82
C GLU A 106 3.73 -7.46 -0.22
N ALA A 107 3.92 -6.82 0.93
CA ALA A 107 5.20 -6.86 1.64
C ALA A 107 5.53 -8.26 2.20
N GLU A 108 4.52 -9.09 2.50
CA GLU A 108 4.73 -10.47 2.92
C GLU A 108 5.18 -11.38 1.78
N VAL A 109 4.73 -11.12 0.54
CA VAL A 109 5.19 -11.84 -0.67
C VAL A 109 6.70 -11.64 -0.90
N LEU A 110 7.25 -10.51 -0.46
CA LEU A 110 8.66 -10.17 -0.57
C LEU A 110 9.53 -10.69 0.58
N LYS A 111 8.94 -11.27 1.64
CA LYS A 111 9.74 -11.89 2.70
C LYS A 111 10.44 -13.12 2.12
N PRO A 112 11.77 -13.24 2.28
CA PRO A 112 12.45 -14.46 1.88
C PRO A 112 11.83 -15.63 2.67
N ALA A 113 11.59 -16.75 1.98
CA ALA A 113 11.18 -17.98 2.66
C ALA A 113 12.15 -18.21 3.84
N PRO A 114 11.66 -18.58 5.04
CA PRO A 114 12.55 -18.93 6.14
C PRO A 114 13.51 -19.98 5.60
N ALA A 115 14.81 -19.78 5.83
CA ALA A 115 15.80 -20.75 5.43
C ALA A 115 15.33 -22.10 5.98
N SER A 116 14.92 -23.01 5.08
CA SER A 116 14.65 -24.39 5.41
C SER A 116 16.01 -25.01 5.73
N HIS A 117 16.50 -24.72 6.93
CA HIS A 117 17.65 -25.36 7.50
C HIS A 117 17.14 -26.65 8.11
N ASP A 118 16.92 -27.62 7.23
CA ASP A 118 16.83 -29.07 7.46
C ASP A 118 16.44 -29.67 6.09
N GLU A 119 17.13 -30.63 5.49
CA GLU A 119 17.90 -31.72 6.11
C GLU A 119 18.68 -32.49 5.02
N ARG A 120 19.72 -33.21 5.47
CA ARG A 120 20.24 -34.51 4.96
C ARG A 120 21.38 -34.53 3.91
N SER A 121 22.55 -34.81 4.47
CA SER A 121 23.35 -36.03 4.21
C SER A 121 23.90 -36.24 2.81
N ALA A 122 25.20 -36.00 2.68
CA ALA A 122 26.14 -36.87 1.98
C ALA A 122 27.48 -36.84 2.72
#